data_AF-A0A8S4PAK4-F1
#
_entry.id   AF-A0A8S4PAK4-F1
#
_cell.length_a   1.000
_cell.length_b   1.000
_cell.length_c   1.000
_cell.angle_alpha   90.00
_cell.angle_beta   90.00
_cell.angle_gamma   90.00
#
_symmetry.space_group_name_H-M   'P 1'
#
loop_
_entity.id
_entity.type
_entity.pdbx_description
1 polymer ?
#
loop_
_entity_poly.entity_id
_entity_poly.type
_entity_poly.pdbx_seq_one_letter_code
_entity_poly.pdbx_strand_id
1 'polypeptide(L)'
;SIEWAITYFAVIAIGGIATTANPLYTADEIQHQLKDAHATYIATPIELVSKVKQAAKKYTKLKKIIVFGGEALFDCISFNTLMGDKGDAFKLPTINAKEDIAALPYSSGTT
;
A
#
# COMPACT_ATOMS: atom_id res chain seq x y z
N SER A 1 -4.93 -12.09 -1.06
CA SER A 1 -4.63 -12.64 -2.39
C SER A 1 -3.11 -12.73 -2.57
N ILE A 2 -2.59 -13.33 -3.65
CA ILE A 2 -1.13 -13.46 -3.84
C ILE A 2 -0.46 -12.10 -4.11
N GLU A 3 -1.17 -11.18 -4.76
CA GLU A 3 -0.74 -9.82 -5.06
C GLU A 3 -0.40 -9.05 -3.79
N TRP A 4 -1.12 -9.32 -2.69
CA TRP A 4 -0.81 -8.72 -1.38
C TRP A 4 0.58 -9.15 -0.89
N ALA A 5 0.88 -10.45 -0.92
CA ALA A 5 2.17 -10.95 -0.46
C ALA A 5 3.32 -10.43 -1.33
N ILE A 6 3.14 -10.45 -2.65
CA ILE A 6 4.11 -9.90 -3.60
C ILE A 6 4.35 -8.41 -3.31
N THR A 7 3.30 -7.62 -3.16
CA THR A 7 3.41 -6.18 -2.91
C THR A 7 4.08 -5.89 -1.57
N TYR A 8 3.70 -6.61 -0.52
CA TYR A 8 4.26 -6.43 0.82
C TYR A 8 5.77 -6.66 0.83
N PHE A 9 6.23 -7.78 0.27
CA PHE A 9 7.65 -8.08 0.20
C PHE A 9 8.40 -7.19 -0.80
N ALA A 10 7.77 -6.77 -1.89
CA ALA A 10 8.38 -5.84 -2.84
C ALA A 10 8.68 -4.48 -2.18
N VAL A 11 7.74 -3.95 -1.37
CA VAL A 11 7.96 -2.70 -0.62
C VAL A 11 9.15 -2.83 0.32
N ILE A 12 9.23 -3.93 1.08
CA ILE A 12 10.36 -4.18 1.99
C ILE A 12 11.67 -4.32 1.21
N ALA A 13 11.68 -5.05 0.08
CA ALA A 13 12.87 -5.28 -0.73
C ALA A 13 13.45 -4.00 -1.33
N ILE A 14 12.65 -2.95 -1.48
CA ILE A 14 13.11 -1.62 -1.94
C ILE A 14 13.37 -0.63 -0.80
N GLY A 15 13.45 -1.10 0.45
CA GLY A 15 13.69 -0.27 1.63
C GLY A 15 12.50 0.59 2.04
N GLY A 16 11.30 0.27 1.53
CA GLY A 16 10.07 0.90 1.96
C GLY A 16 9.55 0.28 3.26
N ILE A 17 8.77 1.07 4.01
CA ILE A 17 8.11 0.63 5.24
C ILE A 17 6.71 0.13 4.88
N ALA A 18 6.42 -1.14 5.14
CA ALA A 18 5.12 -1.74 4.88
C ALA A 18 4.20 -1.62 6.12
N THR A 19 2.99 -1.11 5.93
CA THR A 19 1.92 -1.18 6.93
C THR A 19 0.70 -1.87 6.34
N THR A 20 -0.08 -2.54 7.18
CA THR A 20 -1.30 -3.26 6.78
C THR A 20 -2.51 -2.60 7.41
N ALA A 21 -3.58 -2.47 6.63
CA ALA A 21 -4.86 -1.96 7.11
C ALA A 21 -5.88 -3.11 7.20
N ASN A 22 -6.73 -3.09 8.22
CA ASN A 22 -7.80 -4.06 8.34
C ASN A 22 -8.85 -3.82 7.22
N PRO A 23 -9.20 -4.83 6.39
CA PRO A 23 -10.23 -4.70 5.35
C PRO A 23 -11.60 -4.23 5.87
N LEU A 24 -11.89 -4.50 7.14
CA LEU A 24 -13.14 -4.14 7.81
C LEU A 24 -13.18 -2.69 8.28
N TYR A 25 -12.05 -1.99 8.32
CA TYR A 25 -12.03 -0.56 8.67
C TYR A 25 -12.94 0.25 7.77
N THR A 26 -13.51 1.30 8.34
CA THR A 26 -14.23 2.37 7.66
C THR A 26 -13.25 3.27 6.89
N ALA A 27 -13.78 4.14 6.02
CA ALA A 27 -12.94 5.09 5.29
C ALA A 27 -12.20 6.07 6.23
N ASP A 28 -12.82 6.46 7.34
CA ASP A 28 -12.20 7.38 8.31
C ASP A 28 -11.10 6.70 9.14
N GLU A 29 -11.27 5.44 9.53
CA GLU A 29 -10.21 4.65 10.17
C GLU A 29 -9.01 4.42 9.23
N ILE A 30 -9.28 4.10 7.95
CA ILE A 30 -8.22 4.01 6.93
C ILE A 30 -7.51 5.35 6.79
N GLN A 31 -8.24 6.46 6.73
CA GLN A 31 -7.67 7.80 6.62
C GLN A 31 -6.79 8.14 7.83
N HIS A 32 -7.24 7.81 9.03
CA HIS A 32 -6.48 8.00 10.26
C HIS A 32 -5.15 7.24 10.19
N GLN A 33 -5.18 5.96 9.83
CA GLN A 33 -3.97 5.14 9.70
C GLN A 33 -3.05 5.66 8.59
N LEU A 34 -3.59 6.06 7.43
CA LEU A 34 -2.79 6.67 6.35
C LEU A 34 -2.05 7.92 6.83
N LYS A 35 -2.71 8.77 7.63
CA LYS A 35 -2.14 10.00 8.17
C LYS A 35 -1.06 9.71 9.21
N ASP A 36 -1.36 8.81 10.14
CA ASP A 36 -0.47 8.43 11.25
C ASP A 36 0.80 7.74 10.75
N ALA A 37 0.66 6.78 9.82
CA ALA A 37 1.78 6.10 9.18
C ALA A 37 2.53 6.97 8.15
N HIS A 38 2.05 8.20 7.88
CA HIS A 38 2.53 9.06 6.80
C HIS A 38 2.62 8.33 5.44
N ALA A 39 1.66 7.45 5.17
CA ALA A 39 1.66 6.61 3.98
C ALA A 39 1.62 7.46 2.70
N THR A 40 2.31 7.01 1.65
CA THR A 40 2.34 7.70 0.34
C THR A 40 1.77 6.85 -0.78
N TYR A 41 1.61 5.55 -0.58
CA TYR A 41 0.97 4.60 -1.48
C TYR A 41 0.04 3.69 -0.68
N ILE A 42 -0.99 3.17 -1.33
CA ILE A 42 -1.84 2.11 -0.78
C ILE A 42 -2.17 1.12 -1.88
N ALA A 43 -2.08 -0.16 -1.56
CA ALA A 43 -2.47 -1.25 -2.44
C ALA A 43 -3.70 -1.96 -1.87
N THR A 44 -4.73 -2.17 -2.69
CA THR A 44 -6.03 -2.64 -2.24
C THR A 44 -6.68 -3.54 -3.28
N PRO A 45 -7.45 -4.57 -2.89
CA PRO A 45 -8.29 -5.29 -3.82
C PRO A 45 -9.41 -4.38 -4.37
N ILE A 46 -9.88 -4.68 -5.59
CA ILE A 46 -10.85 -3.86 -6.33
C ILE A 46 -12.15 -3.66 -5.54
N GLU A 47 -12.56 -4.64 -4.73
CA GLU A 47 -13.78 -4.59 -3.92
C GLU A 47 -13.71 -3.51 -2.82
N LEU A 48 -12.49 -3.11 -2.41
CA LEU A 48 -12.28 -2.11 -1.35
C LEU A 48 -11.82 -0.75 -1.87
N VAL A 49 -11.59 -0.61 -3.19
CA VAL A 49 -11.03 0.61 -3.79
C VAL A 49 -11.90 1.85 -3.55
N SER A 50 -13.23 1.69 -3.56
CA SER A 50 -14.17 2.79 -3.33
C SER A 50 -14.01 3.38 -1.93
N LYS A 51 -13.77 2.52 -0.93
CA LYS A 51 -13.51 2.88 0.46
C LYS A 51 -12.17 3.61 0.60
N VAL A 52 -11.12 3.10 -0.06
CA VAL A 52 -9.79 3.73 -0.08
C VAL A 52 -9.83 5.09 -0.76
N LYS A 53 -10.55 5.24 -1.87
CA LYS A 53 -10.75 6.54 -2.55
C LYS A 53 -11.44 7.55 -1.65
N GLN A 54 -12.41 7.12 -0.84
CA GLN A 54 -13.05 8.00 0.14
C GLN A 54 -12.08 8.48 1.22
N ALA A 55 -11.25 7.58 1.76
CA ALA A 55 -10.19 7.93 2.71
C ALA A 55 -9.18 8.94 2.11
N ALA A 56 -8.78 8.71 0.86
CA ALA A 56 -7.79 9.53 0.14
C ALA A 56 -8.26 10.99 -0.07
N LYS A 57 -9.57 11.24 -0.23
CA LYS A 57 -10.11 12.62 -0.37
C LYS A 57 -9.72 13.54 0.79
N LYS A 58 -9.52 12.99 1.99
CA LYS A 58 -9.17 13.73 3.21
C LYS A 58 -7.67 13.68 3.54
N TYR A 59 -6.85 13.00 2.74
CA TYR A 59 -5.42 12.83 2.97
C TYR A 59 -4.61 13.02 1.68
N THR A 60 -4.09 14.23 1.50
CA THR A 60 -3.49 14.71 0.25
C THR A 60 -2.06 14.23 -0.02
N LYS A 61 -1.40 13.58 0.94
CA LYS A 61 -0.03 13.04 0.77
C LYS A 61 0.00 11.68 0.05
N LEU A 62 -1.16 11.05 -0.14
CA LEU A 62 -1.27 9.80 -0.90
C LEU A 62 -1.02 10.08 -2.39
N LYS A 63 0.04 9.50 -2.94
CA LYS A 63 0.45 9.72 -4.34
C LYS A 63 -0.34 8.86 -5.31
N LYS A 64 -0.50 7.57 -5.01
CA LYS A 64 -1.19 6.60 -5.88
C LYS A 64 -1.87 5.48 -5.10
N ILE A 65 -2.95 4.97 -5.69
CA ILE A 65 -3.67 3.77 -5.26
C ILE A 65 -3.36 2.68 -6.28
N ILE A 66 -2.86 1.54 -5.79
CA ILE A 66 -2.61 0.32 -6.58
C ILE A 66 -3.79 -0.63 -6.35
N VAL A 67 -4.34 -1.19 -7.41
CA VAL A 67 -5.53 -2.04 -7.35
C VAL A 67 -5.18 -3.47 -7.76
N PHE A 68 -5.53 -4.44 -6.90
CA PHE A 68 -5.46 -5.87 -7.19
C PHE A 68 -6.74 -6.37 -7.85
N GLY A 69 -6.62 -7.40 -8.70
CA GLY A 69 -7.78 -8.14 -9.20
C GLY A 69 -8.64 -7.42 -10.25
N GLY A 70 -8.04 -6.69 -11.19
CA GLY A 70 -8.81 -6.07 -12.27
C GLY A 70 -8.00 -5.16 -13.19
N GLU A 71 -8.71 -4.51 -14.11
CA GLU A 71 -8.15 -3.49 -15.01
C GLU A 71 -7.92 -2.16 -14.29
N ALA A 72 -7.19 -1.26 -14.94
CA ALA A 72 -6.91 0.06 -14.40
C ALA A 72 -8.20 0.87 -14.23
N LEU A 73 -8.46 1.32 -13.00
CA LEU A 73 -9.51 2.29 -12.71
C LEU A 73 -8.96 3.72 -12.88
N PHE A 74 -9.85 4.68 -13.19
CA PHE A 74 -9.46 6.09 -13.29
C PHE A 74 -8.71 6.55 -12.02
N ASP A 75 -7.54 7.16 -12.26
CA ASP A 75 -6.59 7.65 -11.24
C ASP A 75 -6.06 6.57 -10.27
N CYS A 76 -6.00 5.32 -10.73
CA CYS A 76 -5.39 4.20 -10.03
C CYS A 76 -4.41 3.47 -10.94
N ILE A 77 -3.50 2.70 -10.34
CA ILE A 77 -2.57 1.82 -11.05
C ILE A 77 -3.07 0.38 -10.91
N SER A 78 -3.23 -0.33 -12.03
CA SER A 78 -3.47 -1.77 -11.96
C SER A 78 -2.18 -2.50 -11.60
N PHE A 79 -2.25 -3.41 -10.63
CA PHE A 79 -1.13 -4.29 -10.28
C PHE A 79 -0.64 -5.10 -11.49
N ASN A 80 -1.55 -5.56 -12.35
CA ASN A 80 -1.19 -6.35 -13.54
C ASN A 80 -0.33 -5.55 -14.52
N THR A 81 -0.57 -4.24 -14.64
CA THR A 81 0.27 -3.36 -15.45
C THR A 81 1.69 -3.27 -14.89
N LEU A 82 1.85 -3.21 -13.56
CA LEU A 82 3.17 -3.21 -12.91
C LEU A 82 3.92 -4.53 -13.14
N MET A 83 3.22 -5.65 -13.08
CA MET A 83 3.81 -6.98 -13.33
C MET A 83 4.26 -7.20 -14.78
N GLY A 84 3.80 -6.37 -15.72
CA GLY A 84 4.26 -6.38 -17.11
C GLY A 84 5.65 -5.77 -17.31
N ASP A 85 6.17 -5.04 -16.32
CA ASP A 85 7.52 -4.51 -16.34
C ASP A 85 8.52 -5.61 -15.92
N LYS A 86 9.56 -5.81 -16.74
CA LYS A 86 10.64 -6.76 -16.43
C LYS A 86 11.52 -6.30 -15.27
N GLY A 87 11.52 -4.99 -14.97
CA GLY A 87 12.31 -4.41 -13.90
C GLY A 87 13.81 -4.33 -14.19
N ASP A 88 14.25 -4.62 -15.43
CA ASP A 88 15.67 -4.72 -15.81
C ASP A 88 16.48 -3.45 -15.50
N ALA A 89 15.82 -2.28 -15.50
CA ALA A 89 16.43 -0.99 -15.19
C ALA A 89 16.52 -0.68 -13.69
N PHE A 90 15.79 -1.42 -12.84
CA PHE A 90 15.71 -1.15 -11.41
C PHE A 90 16.84 -1.84 -10.65
N LYS A 91 17.57 -1.06 -9.85
CA LYS A 91 18.59 -1.59 -8.94
C LYS A 91 18.07 -1.56 -7.53
N LEU A 92 18.11 -2.70 -6.84
CA LEU A 92 17.74 -2.79 -5.44
C LEU A 92 18.65 -1.87 -4.61
N PRO A 93 18.09 -1.11 -3.65
CA PRO A 93 18.89 -0.33 -2.73
C PRO A 93 19.61 -1.23 -1.73
N THR A 94 20.64 -0.69 -1.08
CA THR A 94 21.24 -1.33 0.11
C THR A 94 20.35 -1.08 1.32
N ILE A 95 20.02 -2.14 2.06
CA ILE A 95 19.17 -2.08 3.26
C ILE A 95 19.98 -2.60 4.44
N ASN A 96 19.91 -1.91 5.57
CA ASN A 96 20.44 -2.40 6.84
C ASN A 96 19.36 -3.17 7.59
N ALA A 97 19.36 -4.49 7.44
CA ALA A 97 18.36 -5.37 8.05
C ALA A 97 18.30 -5.31 9.60
N LYS A 98 19.30 -4.74 10.29
CA LYS A 98 19.31 -4.61 11.75
C LYS A 98 18.65 -3.33 12.25
N GLU A 99 18.68 -2.26 11.45
CA GLU A 99 18.32 -0.92 11.90
C GLU A 99 17.14 -0.31 11.11
N ASP A 100 16.99 -0.67 9.83
CA ASP A 100 15.94 -0.12 8.98
C ASP A 100 14.58 -0.72 9.34
N ILE A 101 13.56 0.14 9.40
CA ILE A 101 12.18 -0.29 9.66
C ILE A 101 11.63 -0.96 8.39
N ALA A 102 11.29 -2.24 8.49
CA ALA A 102 10.63 -2.97 7.40
C ALA A 102 9.10 -2.86 7.44
N ALA A 103 8.52 -2.87 8.65
CA ALA A 103 7.09 -2.94 8.83
C ALA A 103 6.59 -2.12 10.02
N LEU A 104 5.37 -1.58 9.89
CA LEU A 104 4.68 -0.80 10.92
C LEU A 104 3.24 -1.35 11.10
N PRO A 105 3.07 -2.49 11.81
CA PRO A 105 1.75 -3.07 12.06
C PRO A 105 0.97 -2.26 13.11
N TYR A 106 -0.34 -2.12 12.90
CA TYR A 106 -1.24 -1.47 13.86
C TYR A 106 -1.97 -2.54 14.67
N SER A 107 -1.98 -2.38 15.99
CA SER A 107 -2.81 -3.20 16.86
C SER A 107 -4.24 -2.66 16.89
N SER A 108 -5.21 -3.52 17.21
CA SER A 108 -6.62 -3.14 17.27
C SER A 108 -6.99 -2.28 18.48
N GLY A 109 -6.01 -1.81 19.26
CA GLY A 109 -6.17 -0.87 20.39
C GLY A 109 -7.42 -1.08 21.23
N THR A 110 -7.36 -1.91 22.27
CA THR A 110 -8.41 -1.88 23.30
C THR A 110 -8.18 -0.64 24.17
N THR A 111 -9.11 0.32 24.13
CA THR A 111 -9.09 1.54 24.97
C THR A 111 -8.99 1.23 26.45
#